data_AF-A0A919N458-F1
#
_entry.id   AF-A0A919N458-F1
#
_cell.length_a   1.000
_cell.length_b   1.000
_cell.length_c   1.000
_cell.angle_alpha   90.00
_cell.angle_beta   90.00
_cell.angle_gamma   90.00
#
_symmetry.space_group_name_H-M   'P 1'
#
loop_
_entity.id
_entity.type
_entity.pdbx_description
1 polymer ?
#
loop_
_entity_poly.entity_id
_entity_poly.type
_entity_poly.pdbx_seq_one_letter_code
_entity_poly.pdbx_strand_id
1 'polypeptide(L)'
;MAEESWHTARLIPTSGINGADEQERRATSALLAVMSAVREFGRALTQPYGAPAGVVQTFIEVPFTLGDGKSFPDGLIRVARGQRQWTALVEVKTGTNELQPEQLERYLDIAKEQGFDALITISNEIPPVAGQHPTRIDKRKLKKVALHHLPWSEVLTVAVMQKEYRGVADPDQAWILGELIRYLEHPKSGALEFSDMGPSWVAVRESVGAGTLRAADAAAPEIAGRFDALVRYAGLRLGRKLGTDVVPALTRKEQAEPMSRTQALVGQLATTGTMTAALRIPGAVGTLSVTADLRAAKITCHVDVEAPREGRPTTRVNWLIRQLKDAPETVRLESYALHARGAGSAELLRVVRENPAVLVSDPAKDLRTFRVALISAAGTKRGRGRGAFIDSVLDAIDDFYSQVIQNLKPWMPAPPRLRSAEESVAVEPVPPALVSTALSSQDDPVPAPRPSPATMS
;
A
#
# COMPACT_ATOMS: atom_id res chain seq x y z
N MET A 1 -14.87 -30.03 24.05
CA MET A 1 -13.92 -31.17 24.00
C MET A 1 -12.66 -30.76 24.72
N ALA A 2 -12.04 -31.64 25.51
CA ALA A 2 -10.87 -31.30 26.32
C ALA A 2 -9.69 -30.87 25.43
N GLU A 3 -9.05 -29.76 25.78
CA GLU A 3 -7.87 -29.18 25.11
C GLU A 3 -6.61 -30.08 25.20
N GLU A 4 -6.69 -31.17 25.95
CA GLU A 4 -5.61 -32.12 26.24
C GLU A 4 -5.00 -32.79 24.99
N SER A 5 -5.63 -32.67 23.82
CA SER A 5 -5.15 -33.28 22.57
C SER A 5 -4.52 -32.30 21.56
N TRP A 6 -4.43 -31.00 21.86
CA TRP A 6 -3.95 -30.01 20.88
C TRP A 6 -2.42 -29.88 20.93
N HIS A 7 -1.78 -30.03 19.78
CA HIS A 7 -0.34 -29.85 19.66
C HIS A 7 0.02 -28.39 19.42
N THR A 8 0.89 -27.84 20.26
CA THR A 8 1.42 -26.48 20.07
C THR A 8 2.25 -26.40 18.80
N ALA A 9 2.13 -25.28 18.09
CA ALA A 9 2.95 -25.02 16.91
C ALA A 9 4.44 -25.01 17.26
N ARG A 10 5.28 -25.54 16.37
CA ARG A 10 6.74 -25.69 16.59
C ARG A 10 7.52 -24.87 15.58
N LEU A 11 8.52 -24.12 16.06
CA LEU A 11 9.45 -23.37 15.20
C LEU A 11 10.25 -24.30 14.27
N ILE A 12 10.60 -25.48 14.77
CA ILE A 12 11.30 -26.55 14.03
C ILE A 12 10.36 -27.76 13.99
N PRO A 13 9.48 -27.88 12.97
CA PRO A 13 8.57 -29.01 12.84
C PRO A 13 9.34 -30.27 12.40
N THR A 14 8.85 -31.43 12.84
CA THR A 14 9.40 -32.76 12.49
C THR A 14 8.75 -33.39 11.26
N SER A 15 7.86 -32.66 10.58
CA SER A 15 7.32 -33.07 9.27
C SER A 15 8.47 -33.26 8.28
N GLY A 16 8.32 -34.20 7.34
CA GLY A 16 9.33 -34.47 6.31
C GLY A 16 9.67 -33.23 5.47
N ILE A 17 10.66 -33.36 4.59
CA ILE A 17 11.16 -32.27 3.72
C ILE A 17 10.71 -32.39 2.24
N ASN A 18 9.92 -33.41 1.90
CA ASN A 18 9.59 -33.81 0.54
C ASN A 18 8.09 -33.65 0.24
N GLY A 19 7.76 -32.80 -0.75
CA GLY A 19 6.40 -32.66 -1.26
C GLY A 19 5.66 -31.41 -0.74
N ALA A 20 4.55 -31.10 -1.42
CA ALA A 20 3.77 -29.88 -1.19
C ALA A 20 3.06 -29.91 0.19
N ASP A 21 2.44 -31.03 0.57
CA ASP A 21 1.73 -31.15 1.84
C ASP A 21 2.67 -30.98 3.04
N GLU A 22 3.90 -31.52 2.94
CA GLU A 22 4.91 -31.34 3.99
C GLU A 22 5.44 -29.90 4.03
N GLN A 23 5.60 -29.25 2.87
CA GLN A 23 5.96 -27.83 2.80
C GLN A 23 4.90 -26.94 3.46
N GLU A 24 3.63 -27.23 3.22
CA GLU A 24 2.48 -26.56 3.82
C GLU A 24 2.51 -26.70 5.35
N ARG A 25 2.62 -27.92 5.87
CA ARG A 25 2.74 -28.17 7.32
C ARG A 25 3.94 -27.45 7.95
N ARG A 26 5.09 -27.45 7.28
CA ARG A 26 6.29 -26.72 7.77
C ARG A 26 6.04 -25.22 7.84
N ALA A 27 5.48 -24.64 6.78
CA ALA A 27 5.19 -23.21 6.69
C ALA A 27 4.16 -22.79 7.75
N THR A 28 3.07 -23.57 7.91
CA THR A 28 2.05 -23.34 8.93
C THR A 28 2.64 -23.39 10.34
N SER A 29 3.36 -24.46 10.67
CA SER A 29 3.95 -24.63 12.01
C SER A 29 4.93 -23.51 12.34
N ALA A 30 5.83 -23.16 11.40
CA ALA A 30 6.81 -22.10 11.60
C ALA A 30 6.13 -20.73 11.79
N LEU A 31 5.16 -20.37 10.93
CA LEU A 31 4.41 -19.12 11.05
C LEU A 31 3.71 -19.04 12.41
N LEU A 32 2.93 -20.07 12.76
CA LEU A 32 2.15 -20.10 13.98
C LEU A 32 3.04 -20.06 15.23
N ALA A 33 4.18 -20.75 15.22
CA ALA A 33 5.13 -20.71 16.34
C ALA A 33 5.70 -19.30 16.52
N VAL A 34 6.07 -18.63 15.44
CA VAL A 34 6.62 -17.26 15.48
C VAL A 34 5.56 -16.24 15.89
N MET A 35 4.30 -16.42 15.48
CA MET A 35 3.17 -15.60 15.95
C MET A 35 2.98 -15.68 17.47
N SER A 36 3.19 -16.86 18.06
CA SER A 36 3.12 -17.07 19.50
C SER A 36 4.36 -16.50 20.22
N ALA A 37 5.55 -16.70 19.64
CA ALA A 37 6.83 -16.30 20.26
C ALA A 37 7.10 -14.79 20.18
N VAL A 38 6.71 -14.13 19.07
CA VAL A 38 7.00 -12.71 18.81
C VAL A 38 5.73 -11.89 19.02
N ARG A 39 5.61 -11.28 20.22
CA ARG A 39 4.36 -10.65 20.68
C ARG A 39 3.85 -9.57 19.73
N GLU A 40 4.73 -8.69 19.29
CA GLU A 40 4.39 -7.57 18.40
C GLU A 40 3.92 -8.06 17.03
N PHE A 41 4.54 -9.12 16.49
CA PHE A 41 4.17 -9.72 15.22
C PHE A 41 2.84 -10.50 15.30
N GLY A 42 2.66 -11.34 16.32
CA GLY A 42 1.40 -12.04 16.57
C GLY A 42 0.23 -11.07 16.72
N ARG A 43 0.44 -9.97 17.44
CA ARG A 43 -0.54 -8.88 17.54
C ARG A 43 -0.80 -8.21 16.19
N ALA A 44 0.25 -7.86 15.44
CA ALA A 44 0.11 -7.20 14.15
C ALA A 44 -0.72 -8.02 13.14
N LEU A 45 -0.61 -9.35 13.19
CA LEU A 45 -1.40 -10.26 12.35
C LEU A 45 -2.83 -10.50 12.83
N THR A 46 -3.08 -10.49 14.14
CA THR A 46 -4.41 -10.86 14.69
C THR A 46 -5.32 -9.65 14.95
N GLN A 47 -4.73 -8.48 15.26
CA GLN A 47 -5.48 -7.25 15.55
C GLN A 47 -6.43 -6.81 14.42
N PRO A 48 -6.06 -6.87 13.11
CA PRO A 48 -6.97 -6.50 12.03
C PRO A 48 -8.27 -7.33 11.98
N TYR A 49 -8.25 -8.52 12.57
CA TYR A 49 -9.36 -9.47 12.59
C TYR A 49 -10.15 -9.46 13.91
N GLY A 50 -9.92 -8.46 14.76
CA GLY A 50 -10.71 -8.22 15.99
C GLY A 50 -10.19 -8.92 17.24
N ALA A 51 -9.02 -9.56 17.17
CA ALA A 51 -8.38 -10.15 18.34
C ALA A 51 -7.96 -9.07 19.36
N PRO A 52 -8.08 -9.33 20.68
CA PRO A 52 -7.62 -8.40 21.70
C PRO A 52 -6.09 -8.33 21.74
N ALA A 53 -5.53 -7.27 22.34
CA ALA A 53 -4.10 -7.19 22.64
C ALA A 53 -3.73 -8.11 23.83
N GLY A 54 -3.72 -9.42 23.57
CA GLY A 54 -3.54 -10.48 24.57
C GLY A 54 -2.39 -11.43 24.26
N VAL A 55 -2.29 -12.49 25.05
CA VAL A 55 -1.33 -13.58 24.81
C VAL A 55 -1.82 -14.41 23.63
N VAL A 56 -0.97 -14.58 22.62
CA VAL A 56 -1.24 -15.41 21.44
C VAL A 56 -0.77 -16.83 21.72
N GLN A 57 -1.65 -17.80 21.54
CA GLN A 57 -1.35 -19.23 21.58
C GLN A 57 -1.74 -19.84 20.24
N THR A 58 -0.92 -20.76 19.74
CA THR A 58 -1.14 -21.36 18.43
C THR A 58 -0.92 -22.87 18.46
N PHE A 59 -1.76 -23.57 17.69
CA PHE A 59 -1.82 -25.02 17.64
C PHE A 59 -1.88 -25.49 16.18
N ILE A 60 -1.42 -26.70 15.93
CA ILE A 60 -1.37 -27.32 14.60
C ILE A 60 -2.21 -28.61 14.54
N GLU A 61 -2.74 -28.92 13.36
CA GLU A 61 -3.44 -30.18 13.04
C GLU A 61 -4.54 -30.55 14.06
N VAL A 62 -5.41 -29.59 14.38
CA VAL A 62 -6.36 -29.72 15.50
C VAL A 62 -7.55 -30.62 15.10
N PRO A 63 -7.79 -31.76 15.76
CA PRO A 63 -8.87 -32.67 15.35
C PRO A 63 -10.25 -32.14 15.80
N PHE A 64 -11.19 -32.08 14.86
CA PHE A 64 -12.59 -31.82 15.11
C PHE A 64 -13.49 -32.88 14.46
N THR A 65 -14.64 -33.11 15.08
CA THR A 65 -15.69 -34.00 14.55
C THR A 65 -16.90 -33.15 14.22
N LEU A 66 -17.44 -33.29 13.01
CA LEU A 66 -18.68 -32.66 12.55
C LEU A 66 -19.56 -33.75 11.92
N GLY A 67 -20.67 -34.09 12.56
CA GLY A 67 -21.42 -35.30 12.23
C GLY A 67 -20.55 -36.55 12.37
N ASP A 68 -20.52 -37.40 11.35
CA ASP A 68 -19.69 -38.62 11.32
C ASP A 68 -18.26 -38.38 10.79
N GLY A 69 -17.95 -37.18 10.34
CA GLY A 69 -16.68 -36.86 9.67
C GLY A 69 -15.67 -36.17 10.60
N LYS A 70 -14.43 -36.68 10.62
CA LYS A 70 -13.28 -35.97 11.20
C LYS A 70 -12.66 -34.96 10.23
N SER A 71 -12.19 -33.85 10.77
CA SER A 71 -11.53 -32.75 10.07
C SER A 71 -10.33 -32.26 10.87
N PHE A 72 -9.28 -31.85 10.16
CA PHE A 72 -8.03 -31.40 10.74
C PHE A 72 -7.65 -30.08 10.07
N PRO A 73 -8.17 -28.92 10.54
CA PRO A 73 -7.65 -27.62 10.13
C PRO A 73 -6.15 -27.55 10.41
N ASP A 74 -5.41 -26.89 9.51
CA ASP A 74 -3.95 -26.80 9.58
C ASP A 74 -3.47 -26.14 10.88
N GLY A 75 -4.26 -25.21 11.43
CA GLY A 75 -4.00 -24.68 12.76
C GLY A 75 -5.16 -23.98 13.43
N LEU A 76 -4.88 -23.52 14.65
CA LEU A 76 -5.78 -22.75 15.49
C LEU A 76 -5.00 -21.65 16.19
N ILE A 77 -5.54 -20.43 16.19
CA ILE A 77 -5.01 -19.28 16.91
C ILE A 77 -5.98 -18.95 18.04
N ARG A 78 -5.45 -18.74 19.23
CA ARG A 78 -6.20 -18.25 20.40
C ARG A 78 -5.50 -17.03 20.96
N VAL A 79 -6.27 -15.97 21.20
CA VAL A 79 -5.76 -14.74 21.81
C VAL A 79 -6.60 -14.40 23.04
N ALA A 80 -5.96 -14.41 24.21
CA ALA A 80 -6.64 -14.21 25.49
C ALA A 80 -6.15 -12.93 26.18
N ARG A 81 -7.09 -12.10 26.65
CA ARG A 81 -6.82 -10.91 27.47
C ARG A 81 -7.91 -10.75 28.54
N GLY A 82 -7.55 -11.01 29.80
CA GLY A 82 -8.52 -11.00 30.90
C GLY A 82 -9.63 -12.02 30.65
N GLN A 83 -10.89 -11.58 30.68
CA GLN A 83 -12.06 -12.43 30.42
C GLN A 83 -12.41 -12.58 28.94
N ARG A 84 -11.74 -11.84 28.04
CA ARG A 84 -12.01 -11.91 26.60
C ARG A 84 -11.07 -12.90 25.94
N GLN A 85 -11.65 -13.85 25.21
CA GLN A 85 -10.94 -14.77 24.34
C GLN A 85 -11.42 -14.55 22.90
N TRP A 86 -10.48 -14.62 21.95
CA TRP A 86 -10.75 -14.65 20.53
C TRP A 86 -10.07 -15.89 19.93
N THR A 87 -10.78 -16.65 19.11
CA THR A 87 -10.28 -17.91 18.52
C THR A 87 -10.53 -17.94 17.03
N ALA A 88 -9.53 -18.36 16.25
CA ALA A 88 -9.64 -18.55 14.82
C ALA A 88 -9.09 -19.90 14.38
N LEU A 89 -9.81 -20.58 13.48
CA LEU A 89 -9.23 -21.68 12.69
C LEU A 89 -8.33 -21.12 11.59
N VAL A 90 -7.32 -21.89 11.21
CA VAL A 90 -6.38 -21.54 10.15
C VAL A 90 -6.36 -22.66 9.12
N GLU A 91 -6.49 -22.28 7.85
CA GLU A 91 -6.23 -23.15 6.70
C GLU A 91 -5.16 -22.51 5.83
N VAL A 92 -4.19 -23.30 5.39
CA VAL A 92 -3.03 -22.81 4.66
C VAL A 92 -2.95 -23.52 3.31
N LYS A 93 -2.47 -22.80 2.30
CA LYS A 93 -2.04 -23.35 1.02
C LYS A 93 -0.70 -22.76 0.64
N THR A 94 0.17 -23.58 0.09
CA THR A 94 1.48 -23.15 -0.45
C THR A 94 1.60 -23.50 -1.93
N GLY A 95 2.57 -22.89 -2.62
CA GLY A 95 2.78 -23.12 -4.04
C GLY A 95 1.57 -22.73 -4.89
N THR A 96 1.13 -23.64 -5.76
CA THR A 96 0.00 -23.45 -6.68
C THR A 96 -1.30 -24.08 -6.17
N ASN A 97 -1.34 -24.55 -4.93
CA ASN A 97 -2.53 -25.16 -4.36
C ASN A 97 -3.59 -24.09 -4.08
N GLU A 98 -4.84 -24.37 -4.46
CA GLU A 98 -5.97 -23.45 -4.32
C GLU A 98 -6.86 -23.82 -3.12
N LEU A 99 -7.44 -22.79 -2.50
CA LEU A 99 -8.40 -22.94 -1.41
C LEU A 99 -9.73 -23.53 -1.91
N GLN A 100 -10.12 -24.69 -1.37
CA GLN A 100 -11.31 -25.43 -1.81
C GLN A 100 -12.59 -24.97 -1.08
N PRO A 101 -13.67 -24.60 -1.79
CA PRO A 101 -14.92 -24.15 -1.18
C PRO A 101 -15.48 -25.12 -0.14
N GLU A 102 -15.53 -26.41 -0.47
CA GLU A 102 -16.13 -27.45 0.37
C GLU A 102 -15.39 -27.60 1.70
N GLN A 103 -14.06 -27.49 1.66
CA GLN A 103 -13.20 -27.57 2.84
C GLN A 103 -13.41 -26.35 3.75
N LEU A 104 -13.42 -25.14 3.19
CA LEU A 104 -13.65 -23.91 3.94
C LEU A 104 -15.05 -23.88 4.55
N GLU A 105 -16.06 -24.29 3.78
CA GLU A 105 -17.44 -24.38 4.25
C GLU A 105 -17.61 -25.36 5.41
N ARG A 106 -16.85 -26.46 5.41
CA ARG A 106 -16.83 -27.42 6.52
C ARG A 106 -16.17 -26.83 7.76
N TYR A 107 -15.06 -26.10 7.60
CA TYR A 107 -14.40 -25.44 8.73
C TYR A 107 -15.22 -24.28 9.32
N LEU A 108 -15.98 -23.57 8.50
CA LEU A 108 -16.93 -22.57 8.98
C LEU A 108 -18.03 -23.20 9.84
N ASP A 109 -18.52 -24.39 9.48
CA ASP A 109 -19.50 -25.12 10.29
C ASP A 109 -18.88 -25.57 11.62
N ILE A 110 -17.64 -26.07 11.61
CA ILE A 110 -16.90 -26.44 12.82
C ILE A 110 -16.69 -25.23 13.72
N ALA A 111 -16.19 -24.11 13.18
CA ALA A 111 -15.98 -22.88 13.93
C ALA A 111 -17.29 -22.39 14.57
N LYS A 112 -18.41 -22.50 13.85
CA LYS A 112 -19.73 -22.13 14.36
C LYS A 112 -20.18 -23.04 15.51
N GLU A 113 -19.96 -24.35 15.42
CA GLU A 113 -20.31 -25.31 16.48
C GLU A 113 -19.45 -25.12 17.74
N GLN A 114 -18.16 -24.83 17.56
CA GLN A 114 -17.22 -24.59 18.67
C GLN A 114 -17.29 -23.17 19.23
N GLY A 115 -18.06 -22.26 18.62
CA GLY A 115 -18.19 -20.88 19.04
C GLY A 115 -16.92 -20.03 18.80
N PHE A 116 -16.15 -20.36 17.76
CA PHE A 116 -14.98 -19.60 17.34
C PHE A 116 -15.36 -18.35 16.53
N ASP A 117 -14.51 -17.33 16.60
CA ASP A 117 -14.77 -16.01 16.02
C ASP A 117 -14.53 -15.99 14.51
N ALA A 118 -13.52 -16.71 14.03
CA ALA A 118 -13.09 -16.61 12.63
C ALA A 118 -12.50 -17.90 12.02
N LEU A 119 -12.46 -17.93 10.69
CA LEU A 119 -11.61 -18.77 9.87
C LEU A 119 -10.66 -17.86 9.07
N ILE A 120 -9.36 -18.06 9.22
CA ILE A 120 -8.32 -17.35 8.48
C ILE A 120 -7.70 -18.30 7.46
N THR A 121 -7.77 -17.95 6.19
CA THR A 121 -7.08 -18.69 5.13
C THR A 121 -5.78 -17.99 4.75
N ILE A 122 -4.72 -18.75 4.47
CA ILE A 122 -3.41 -18.22 4.08
C ILE A 122 -2.99 -18.91 2.78
N SER A 123 -2.85 -18.18 1.67
CA SER A 123 -2.37 -18.77 0.40
C SER A 123 -1.56 -17.78 -0.43
N ASN A 124 -1.12 -18.18 -1.63
CA ASN A 124 -0.51 -17.27 -2.60
C ASN A 124 -1.54 -16.49 -3.43
N GLU A 125 -2.84 -16.73 -3.23
CA GLU A 125 -3.89 -15.99 -3.90
C GLU A 125 -3.92 -14.56 -3.37
N ILE A 126 -3.95 -13.57 -4.26
CA ILE A 126 -3.99 -12.16 -3.88
C ILE A 126 -5.32 -11.60 -4.36
N PRO A 127 -6.30 -11.37 -3.47
CA PRO A 127 -7.53 -10.71 -3.84
C PRO A 127 -7.24 -9.31 -4.41
N PRO A 128 -7.95 -8.91 -5.48
CA PRO A 128 -7.84 -7.57 -6.07
C PRO A 128 -8.08 -6.44 -5.06
N VAL A 129 -9.00 -6.66 -4.12
CA VAL A 129 -9.39 -5.69 -3.10
C VAL A 129 -9.18 -6.30 -1.71
N ALA A 130 -8.56 -5.53 -0.81
CA ALA A 130 -8.34 -5.96 0.58
C ALA A 130 -9.67 -6.30 1.26
N GLY A 131 -9.68 -7.39 2.04
CA GLY A 131 -10.87 -7.87 2.74
C GLY A 131 -11.81 -8.73 1.90
N GLN A 132 -11.58 -8.88 0.59
CA GLN A 132 -12.25 -9.93 -0.18
C GLN A 132 -11.57 -11.28 0.01
N HIS A 133 -12.38 -12.34 0.02
CA HIS A 133 -11.90 -13.72 0.02
C HIS A 133 -11.79 -14.22 -1.43
N PRO A 134 -10.70 -14.91 -1.82
CA PRO A 134 -10.52 -15.38 -3.21
C PRO A 134 -11.50 -16.50 -3.58
N THR A 135 -11.81 -17.38 -2.63
CA THR A 135 -12.80 -18.46 -2.80
C THR A 135 -14.23 -17.95 -2.57
N ARG A 136 -15.16 -18.34 -3.45
CA ARG A 136 -16.59 -18.10 -3.28
C ARG A 136 -17.17 -19.09 -2.29
N ILE A 137 -17.90 -18.58 -1.30
CA ILE A 137 -18.49 -19.37 -0.20
C ILE A 137 -19.95 -18.95 -0.02
N ASP A 138 -20.82 -19.86 0.45
CA ASP A 138 -22.18 -19.50 0.85
C ASP A 138 -22.16 -18.46 1.99
N LYS A 139 -22.62 -17.24 1.67
CA LYS A 139 -22.71 -16.11 2.60
C LYS A 139 -23.55 -16.42 3.85
N ARG A 140 -24.46 -17.40 3.81
CA ARG A 140 -25.24 -17.82 4.98
C ARG A 140 -24.37 -18.39 6.10
N LYS A 141 -23.22 -19.00 5.76
CA LYS A 141 -22.27 -19.56 6.72
C LYS A 141 -21.47 -18.47 7.46
N LEU A 142 -21.39 -17.26 6.88
CA LEU A 142 -20.62 -16.13 7.43
C LEU A 142 -21.37 -15.31 8.50
N LYS A 143 -22.58 -15.73 8.91
CA LYS A 143 -23.40 -14.96 9.86
C LYS A 143 -22.83 -14.94 11.29
N LYS A 144 -22.16 -16.01 11.70
CA LYS A 144 -21.65 -16.18 13.07
C LYS A 144 -20.12 -16.22 13.15
N VAL A 145 -19.46 -16.59 12.05
CA VAL A 145 -18.01 -16.76 11.97
C VAL A 145 -17.50 -15.86 10.85
N ALA A 146 -16.49 -15.05 11.15
CA ALA A 146 -15.85 -14.22 10.14
C ALA A 146 -14.93 -15.07 9.24
N LEU A 147 -14.91 -14.78 7.94
CA LEU A 147 -13.98 -15.41 7.01
C LEU A 147 -12.99 -14.35 6.52
N HIS A 148 -11.71 -14.62 6.72
CA HIS A 148 -10.63 -13.73 6.33
C HIS A 148 -9.61 -14.48 5.46
N HIS A 149 -8.97 -13.73 4.57
CA HIS A 149 -7.89 -14.24 3.75
C HIS A 149 -6.66 -13.36 3.93
N LEU A 150 -5.51 -14.01 4.13
CA LEU A 150 -4.23 -13.37 4.35
C LEU A 150 -3.18 -13.97 3.40
N PRO A 151 -2.83 -13.30 2.29
CA PRO A 151 -1.82 -13.81 1.38
C PRO A 151 -0.46 -13.93 2.06
N TRP A 152 0.35 -14.92 1.68
CA TRP A 152 1.74 -15.07 2.17
C TRP A 152 2.59 -13.81 1.96
N SER A 153 2.35 -13.09 0.85
CA SER A 153 3.02 -11.81 0.57
C SER A 153 2.66 -10.71 1.59
N GLU A 154 1.47 -10.74 2.17
CA GLU A 154 1.03 -9.84 3.22
C GLU A 154 1.61 -10.26 4.58
N VAL A 155 1.63 -11.56 4.91
CA VAL A 155 2.33 -12.10 6.10
C VAL A 155 3.78 -11.62 6.13
N LEU A 156 4.51 -11.80 5.02
CA LEU A 156 5.89 -11.34 4.90
C LEU A 156 6.00 -9.82 5.05
N THR A 157 5.07 -9.08 4.45
CA THR A 157 5.06 -7.61 4.57
C THR A 157 4.87 -7.18 6.02
N VAL A 158 3.94 -7.78 6.76
CA VAL A 158 3.78 -7.50 8.19
C VAL A 158 5.04 -7.86 8.97
N ALA A 159 5.68 -8.99 8.67
CA ALA A 159 6.90 -9.43 9.35
C ALA A 159 8.06 -8.44 9.12
N VAL A 160 8.34 -8.07 7.87
CA VAL A 160 9.40 -7.11 7.51
C VAL A 160 9.10 -5.73 8.09
N MET A 161 7.86 -5.26 7.98
CA MET A 161 7.44 -3.99 8.57
C MET A 161 7.64 -3.95 10.09
N GLN A 162 7.33 -5.06 10.76
CA GLN A 162 7.50 -5.18 12.20
C GLN A 162 8.97 -5.21 12.60
N LYS A 163 9.80 -6.00 11.90
CA LYS A 163 11.22 -6.15 12.22
C LYS A 163 12.05 -4.90 11.92
N GLU A 164 11.91 -4.34 10.72
CA GLU A 164 12.82 -3.31 10.20
C GLU A 164 12.40 -1.87 10.57
N TYR A 165 11.09 -1.61 10.74
CA TYR A 165 10.59 -0.23 10.87
C TYR A 165 9.85 0.05 12.17
N ARG A 166 9.03 -0.90 12.66
CA ARG A 166 8.27 -0.71 13.92
C ARG A 166 9.07 -1.16 15.15
N GLY A 167 9.99 -2.10 14.97
CA GLY A 167 10.84 -2.66 16.01
C GLY A 167 10.19 -3.79 16.80
N VAL A 168 11.04 -4.68 17.33
CA VAL A 168 10.66 -5.71 18.30
C VAL A 168 11.51 -5.47 19.55
N ALA A 169 10.87 -5.38 20.71
CA ALA A 169 11.54 -4.95 21.94
C ALA A 169 12.60 -5.94 22.44
N ASP A 170 12.32 -7.23 22.25
CA ASP A 170 13.20 -8.32 22.64
C ASP A 170 14.12 -8.72 21.47
N PRO A 171 15.46 -8.67 21.64
CA PRO A 171 16.41 -9.01 20.57
C PRO A 171 16.29 -10.45 20.06
N ASP A 172 15.96 -11.41 20.92
CA ASP A 172 15.81 -12.81 20.54
C ASP A 172 14.53 -13.00 19.73
N GLN A 173 13.42 -12.34 20.12
CA GLN A 173 12.21 -12.30 19.31
C GLN A 173 12.43 -11.63 17.96
N ALA A 174 13.23 -10.55 17.91
CA ALA A 174 13.59 -9.88 16.67
C ALA A 174 14.39 -10.82 15.74
N TRP A 175 15.32 -11.59 16.31
CA TRP A 175 16.09 -12.60 15.60
C TRP A 175 15.19 -13.73 15.06
N ILE A 176 14.28 -14.27 15.88
CA ILE A 176 13.29 -15.30 15.48
C ILE A 176 12.43 -14.80 14.32
N LEU A 177 11.95 -13.56 14.38
CA LEU A 177 11.19 -12.95 13.29
C LEU A 177 12.03 -12.81 12.01
N GLY A 178 13.32 -12.49 12.15
CA GLY A 178 14.28 -12.48 11.06
C GLY A 178 14.43 -13.83 10.36
N GLU A 179 14.47 -14.91 11.14
CA GLU A 179 14.53 -16.28 10.59
C GLU A 179 13.24 -16.67 9.86
N LEU A 180 12.07 -16.24 10.34
CA LEU A 180 10.82 -16.42 9.59
C LEU A 180 10.85 -15.67 8.26
N ILE A 181 11.31 -14.42 8.26
CA ILE A 181 11.44 -13.62 7.03
C ILE A 181 12.36 -14.34 6.04
N ARG A 182 13.55 -14.76 6.49
CA ARG A 182 14.51 -15.53 5.68
C ARG A 182 13.90 -16.83 5.14
N TYR A 183 13.12 -17.54 5.97
CA TYR A 183 12.42 -18.75 5.55
C TYR A 183 11.41 -18.44 4.43
N LEU A 184 10.52 -17.46 4.64
CA LEU A 184 9.49 -17.11 3.67
C LEU A 184 10.10 -16.64 2.35
N GLU A 185 11.14 -15.80 2.39
CA GLU A 185 11.86 -15.28 1.22
C GLU A 185 12.54 -16.35 0.36
N HIS A 186 12.83 -17.51 0.95
CA HIS A 186 13.47 -18.58 0.21
C HIS A 186 12.49 -19.21 -0.79
N PRO A 187 12.84 -19.41 -2.09
CA PRO A 187 11.92 -19.95 -3.09
C PRO A 187 11.29 -21.31 -2.73
N LYS A 188 12.02 -22.14 -1.98
CA LYS A 188 11.51 -23.42 -1.44
C LYS A 188 10.52 -23.29 -0.27
N SER A 189 10.15 -22.08 0.15
CA SER A 189 9.07 -21.87 1.12
C SER A 189 7.69 -22.10 0.48
N GLY A 190 7.59 -21.87 -0.84
CA GLY A 190 6.32 -21.86 -1.55
C GLY A 190 5.42 -20.68 -1.18
N ALA A 191 5.93 -19.66 -0.47
CA ALA A 191 5.17 -18.59 0.15
C ALA A 191 5.66 -17.20 -0.31
N LEU A 192 5.40 -16.79 -1.57
CA LEU A 192 5.75 -15.42 -2.01
C LEU A 192 5.37 -15.00 -3.43
N GLU A 193 4.99 -15.93 -4.31
CA GLU A 193 5.04 -15.62 -5.74
C GLU A 193 3.66 -15.30 -6.32
N PHE A 194 3.48 -14.04 -6.73
CA PHE A 194 2.61 -13.76 -7.87
C PHE A 194 3.38 -14.17 -9.13
N SER A 195 3.25 -15.43 -9.54
CA SER A 195 4.09 -16.04 -10.57
C SER A 195 3.43 -16.18 -11.94
N ASP A 196 2.10 -16.03 -12.04
CA ASP A 196 1.37 -16.28 -13.29
C ASP A 196 0.15 -15.35 -13.43
N MET A 197 -0.06 -14.84 -14.65
CA MET A 197 -1.23 -14.05 -15.04
C MET A 197 -2.50 -14.89 -15.31
N GLY A 198 -2.41 -16.21 -15.22
CA GLY A 198 -3.46 -17.17 -15.47
C GLY A 198 -3.35 -17.84 -16.86
N PRO A 199 -3.99 -19.01 -17.04
CA PRO A 199 -3.96 -19.76 -18.30
C PRO A 199 -4.55 -18.95 -19.47
N SER A 200 -5.52 -18.07 -19.19
CA SER A 200 -6.19 -17.25 -20.19
C SER A 200 -5.35 -16.07 -20.71
N TRP A 201 -4.21 -15.76 -20.09
CA TRP A 201 -3.42 -14.55 -20.39
C TRP A 201 -3.05 -14.43 -21.87
N VAL A 202 -2.51 -15.50 -22.44
CA VAL A 202 -2.01 -15.49 -23.82
C VAL A 202 -3.17 -15.25 -24.78
N ALA A 203 -4.28 -15.98 -24.62
CA ALA A 203 -5.45 -15.84 -25.47
C ALA A 203 -6.06 -14.43 -25.39
N VAL A 204 -6.22 -13.87 -24.19
CA VAL A 204 -6.77 -12.52 -24.00
C VAL A 204 -5.85 -11.48 -24.63
N ARG A 205 -4.54 -11.57 -24.42
CA ARG A 205 -3.55 -10.65 -24.99
C ARG A 205 -3.58 -10.67 -26.53
N GLU A 206 -3.58 -11.85 -27.15
CA GLU A 206 -3.67 -11.97 -28.61
C GLU A 206 -4.98 -11.36 -29.14
N SER A 207 -6.11 -11.63 -28.48
CA SER A 207 -7.39 -11.03 -28.86
C SER A 207 -7.41 -9.51 -28.71
N VAL A 208 -6.73 -8.95 -27.70
CA VAL A 208 -6.57 -7.49 -27.56
C VAL A 208 -5.72 -6.91 -28.69
N GLY A 209 -4.62 -7.57 -29.03
CA GLY A 209 -3.74 -7.20 -30.14
C GLY A 209 -4.43 -7.25 -31.50
N ALA A 210 -5.26 -8.28 -31.72
CA ALA A 210 -6.08 -8.43 -32.93
C ALA A 210 -7.33 -7.52 -32.96
N GLY A 211 -7.65 -6.86 -31.84
CA GLY A 211 -8.86 -6.04 -31.72
C GLY A 211 -10.17 -6.84 -31.67
N THR A 212 -10.11 -8.11 -31.27
CA THR A 212 -11.25 -9.04 -31.27
C THR A 212 -11.82 -9.31 -29.88
N LEU A 213 -11.13 -8.91 -28.80
CA LEU A 213 -11.60 -9.11 -27.42
C LEU A 213 -12.93 -8.38 -27.19
N ARG A 214 -13.92 -9.10 -26.66
CA ARG A 214 -15.23 -8.55 -26.27
C ARG A 214 -15.34 -8.50 -24.76
N ALA A 215 -16.06 -7.49 -24.25
CA ALA A 215 -16.31 -7.37 -22.81
C ALA A 215 -17.11 -8.55 -22.22
N ALA A 216 -17.83 -9.30 -23.05
CA ALA A 216 -18.59 -10.49 -22.65
C ALA A 216 -17.74 -11.77 -22.59
N ASP A 217 -16.47 -11.73 -23.03
CA ASP A 217 -15.60 -12.90 -23.02
C ASP A 217 -15.28 -13.30 -21.57
N ALA A 218 -15.57 -14.56 -21.21
CA ALA A 218 -15.45 -15.05 -19.84
C ALA A 218 -14.03 -14.95 -19.25
N ALA A 219 -13.01 -14.90 -20.10
CA ALA A 219 -11.61 -14.77 -19.73
C ALA A 219 -11.19 -13.33 -19.36
N ALA A 220 -11.91 -12.30 -19.83
CA ALA A 220 -11.50 -10.91 -19.59
C ALA A 220 -11.57 -10.51 -18.10
N PRO A 221 -12.62 -10.86 -17.33
CA PRO A 221 -12.66 -10.58 -15.89
C PRO A 221 -11.53 -11.26 -15.10
N GLU A 222 -11.11 -12.46 -15.51
CA GLU A 222 -10.00 -13.19 -14.89
C GLU A 222 -8.70 -12.39 -14.98
N ILE A 223 -8.36 -11.93 -16.19
CA ILE A 223 -7.14 -11.14 -16.42
C ILE A 223 -7.20 -9.78 -15.74
N ALA A 224 -8.36 -9.12 -15.76
CA ALA A 224 -8.57 -7.87 -15.03
C ALA A 224 -8.33 -8.05 -13.51
N GLY A 225 -8.87 -9.13 -12.92
CA GLY A 225 -8.64 -9.46 -11.51
C GLY A 225 -7.18 -9.76 -11.21
N ARG A 226 -6.49 -10.52 -12.08
CA ARG A 226 -5.06 -10.82 -11.95
C ARG A 226 -4.19 -9.56 -12.05
N PHE A 227 -4.57 -8.60 -12.89
CA PHE A 227 -3.89 -7.31 -12.96
C PHE A 227 -4.02 -6.49 -11.66
N ASP A 228 -5.22 -6.38 -11.08
CA ASP A 228 -5.39 -5.69 -9.79
C ASP A 228 -4.64 -6.43 -8.65
N ALA A 229 -4.63 -7.76 -8.67
CA ALA A 229 -3.84 -8.58 -7.75
C ALA A 229 -2.32 -8.30 -7.89
N LEU A 230 -1.82 -8.19 -9.12
CA LEU A 230 -0.43 -7.80 -9.41
C LEU A 230 -0.10 -6.40 -8.89
N VAL A 231 -1.00 -5.44 -9.06
CA VAL A 231 -0.82 -4.07 -8.54
C VAL A 231 -0.80 -4.06 -7.01
N ARG A 232 -1.69 -4.83 -6.37
CA ARG A 232 -1.67 -5.00 -4.91
C ARG A 232 -0.36 -5.64 -4.44
N TYR A 233 0.12 -6.66 -5.13
CA TYR A 233 1.41 -7.29 -4.86
C TYR A 233 2.58 -6.30 -5.00
N ALA A 234 2.55 -5.45 -6.04
CA ALA A 234 3.52 -4.38 -6.25
C ALA A 234 3.51 -3.39 -5.08
N GLY A 235 2.32 -3.01 -4.58
CA GLY A 235 2.15 -2.19 -3.39
C GLY A 235 2.79 -2.81 -2.15
N LEU A 236 2.53 -4.09 -1.88
CA LEU A 236 3.16 -4.82 -0.77
C LEU A 236 4.69 -4.84 -0.89
N ARG A 237 5.22 -5.12 -2.10
CA ARG A 237 6.67 -5.14 -2.37
C ARG A 237 7.30 -3.77 -2.14
N LEU A 238 6.70 -2.71 -2.68
CA LEU A 238 7.20 -1.35 -2.53
C LEU A 238 7.10 -0.90 -1.06
N GLY A 239 5.99 -1.20 -0.38
CA GLY A 239 5.81 -0.87 1.04
C GLY A 239 6.89 -1.44 1.95
N ARG A 240 7.30 -2.70 1.73
CA ARG A 240 8.44 -3.31 2.45
C ARG A 240 9.76 -2.56 2.26
N LYS A 241 10.01 -2.05 1.05
CA LYS A 241 11.23 -1.26 0.75
C LYS A 241 11.20 0.13 1.36
N LEU A 242 10.01 0.72 1.51
CA LEU A 242 9.82 2.09 1.97
C LEU A 242 9.54 2.21 3.47
N GLY A 243 9.14 1.13 4.14
CA GLY A 243 8.73 1.18 5.54
C GLY A 243 7.38 1.85 5.76
N THR A 244 6.52 1.89 4.73
CA THR A 244 5.19 2.49 4.82
C THR A 244 4.15 1.64 4.09
N ASP A 245 2.89 1.77 4.51
CA ASP A 245 1.78 1.02 3.91
C ASP A 245 1.41 1.62 2.53
N VAL A 246 1.88 0.97 1.47
CA VAL A 246 1.53 1.30 0.08
C VAL A 246 0.35 0.45 -0.37
N VAL A 247 -0.75 1.09 -0.77
CA VAL A 247 -2.01 0.42 -1.07
C VAL A 247 -2.58 0.83 -2.43
N PRO A 248 -3.35 -0.04 -3.12
CA PRO A 248 -4.11 0.37 -4.30
C PRO A 248 -5.01 1.58 -4.03
N ALA A 249 -4.94 2.59 -4.90
CA ALA A 249 -5.73 3.80 -4.80
C ALA A 249 -7.11 3.58 -5.42
N LEU A 250 -7.98 2.89 -4.68
CA LEU A 250 -9.37 2.63 -5.08
C LEU A 250 -10.31 3.72 -4.56
N THR A 251 -11.31 4.10 -5.36
CA THR A 251 -12.39 4.98 -4.91
C THR A 251 -13.27 4.27 -3.87
N ARG A 252 -14.04 5.05 -3.09
CA ARG A 252 -15.00 4.48 -2.12
C ARG A 252 -15.99 3.53 -2.78
N LYS A 253 -16.43 3.86 -4.00
CA LYS A 253 -17.35 3.01 -4.77
C LYS A 253 -16.69 1.68 -5.16
N GLU A 254 -15.46 1.72 -5.68
CA GLU A 254 -14.75 0.51 -6.08
C GLU A 254 -14.43 -0.41 -4.89
N GLN A 255 -14.16 0.16 -3.71
CA GLN A 255 -13.98 -0.62 -2.48
C GLN A 255 -15.28 -1.30 -2.04
N ALA A 256 -16.42 -0.59 -2.11
CA ALA A 256 -17.73 -1.13 -1.74
C ALA A 256 -18.28 -2.12 -2.77
N GLU A 257 -17.96 -1.92 -4.05
CA GLU A 257 -18.46 -2.71 -5.19
C GLU A 257 -17.31 -3.21 -6.08
N PRO A 258 -16.50 -4.20 -5.66
CA PRO A 258 -15.33 -4.62 -6.43
C PRO A 258 -15.63 -5.19 -7.82
N MET A 259 -16.84 -5.73 -8.03
CA MET A 259 -17.26 -6.16 -9.37
C MET A 259 -17.36 -5.00 -10.36
N SER A 260 -17.72 -3.79 -9.89
CA SER A 260 -17.77 -2.60 -10.75
C SER A 260 -16.39 -2.20 -11.25
N ARG A 261 -15.36 -2.35 -10.39
CA ARG A 261 -13.95 -2.15 -10.73
C ARG A 261 -13.48 -3.15 -11.79
N THR A 262 -13.78 -4.44 -11.62
CA THR A 262 -13.45 -5.46 -12.61
C THR A 262 -14.13 -5.18 -13.95
N GLN A 263 -15.41 -4.82 -13.95
CA GLN A 263 -16.13 -4.47 -15.18
C GLN A 263 -15.55 -3.24 -15.88
N ALA A 264 -15.13 -2.21 -15.13
CA ALA A 264 -14.47 -1.04 -15.69
C ALA A 264 -13.14 -1.40 -16.38
N LEU A 265 -12.32 -2.26 -15.75
CA LEU A 265 -11.09 -2.78 -16.36
C LEU A 265 -11.36 -3.61 -17.62
N VAL A 266 -12.35 -4.50 -17.58
CA VAL A 266 -12.75 -5.29 -18.76
C VAL A 266 -13.20 -4.38 -19.91
N GLY A 267 -13.94 -3.31 -19.60
CA GLY A 267 -14.32 -2.30 -20.56
C GLY A 267 -13.11 -1.58 -21.18
N GLN A 268 -12.13 -1.17 -20.37
CA GLN A 268 -10.88 -0.57 -20.87
C GLN A 268 -10.09 -1.55 -21.74
N LEU A 269 -9.98 -2.80 -21.31
CA LEU A 269 -9.24 -3.83 -22.02
C LEU A 269 -9.87 -4.13 -23.39
N ALA A 270 -11.20 -4.21 -23.48
CA ALA A 270 -11.89 -4.45 -24.74
C ALA A 270 -11.86 -3.23 -25.68
N THR A 271 -12.02 -2.02 -25.14
CA THR A 271 -12.12 -0.80 -25.96
C THR A 271 -10.76 -0.24 -26.36
N THR A 272 -9.91 0.05 -25.39
CA THR A 272 -8.61 0.70 -25.62
C THR A 272 -7.44 -0.28 -25.62
N GLY A 273 -7.64 -1.52 -25.15
CA GLY A 273 -6.54 -2.49 -25.01
C GLY A 273 -5.65 -2.22 -23.80
N THR A 274 -6.16 -1.45 -22.83
CA THR A 274 -5.40 -1.02 -21.67
C THR A 274 -6.01 -1.48 -20.35
N MET A 275 -5.18 -1.60 -19.31
CA MET A 275 -5.61 -1.76 -17.92
C MET A 275 -4.92 -0.68 -17.08
N THR A 276 -5.69 0.02 -16.26
CA THR A 276 -5.20 1.14 -15.45
C THR A 276 -5.41 0.86 -13.97
N ALA A 277 -4.42 1.18 -13.14
CA ALA A 277 -4.52 1.14 -11.69
C ALA A 277 -3.68 2.27 -11.08
N ALA A 278 -3.76 2.46 -9.77
CA ALA A 278 -2.94 3.43 -9.07
C ALA A 278 -2.55 2.92 -7.68
N LEU A 279 -1.42 3.40 -7.16
CA LEU A 279 -0.92 3.14 -5.82
C LEU A 279 -0.89 4.45 -5.04
N ARG A 280 -1.39 4.40 -3.81
CA ARG A 280 -1.25 5.47 -2.82
C ARG A 280 -0.02 5.18 -1.97
N ILE A 281 0.93 6.11 -2.00
CA ILE A 281 2.16 6.04 -1.24
C ILE A 281 2.13 7.18 -0.20
N PRO A 282 2.08 6.89 1.10
CA PRO A 282 2.11 7.92 2.13
C PRO A 282 3.34 8.83 1.99
N GLY A 283 3.13 10.15 2.07
CA GLY A 283 4.18 11.15 1.95
C GLY A 283 4.60 11.51 0.51
N ALA A 284 4.14 10.78 -0.52
CA ALA A 284 4.41 11.14 -1.91
C ALA A 284 3.58 12.35 -2.37
N VAL A 285 4.04 13.04 -3.41
CA VAL A 285 3.38 14.22 -4.01
C VAL A 285 2.01 13.94 -4.63
N GLY A 286 1.73 12.67 -4.95
CA GLY A 286 0.50 12.23 -5.59
C GLY A 286 0.43 10.71 -5.67
N THR A 287 -0.62 10.18 -6.29
CA THR A 287 -0.76 8.74 -6.54
C THR A 287 0.12 8.31 -7.71
N LEU A 288 0.79 7.17 -7.58
CA LEU A 288 1.51 6.52 -8.67
C LEU A 288 0.49 5.78 -9.54
N SER A 289 0.18 6.31 -10.71
CA SER A 289 -0.72 5.67 -11.68
C SER A 289 0.07 4.75 -12.61
N VAL A 290 -0.47 3.57 -12.90
CA VAL A 290 0.12 2.55 -13.78
C VAL A 290 -0.89 2.20 -14.87
N THR A 291 -0.45 2.28 -16.12
CA THR A 291 -1.22 1.87 -17.30
C THR A 291 -0.46 0.78 -18.03
N ALA A 292 -1.04 -0.41 -18.15
CA ALA A 292 -0.58 -1.46 -19.03
C ALA A 292 -1.33 -1.37 -20.37
N ASP A 293 -0.63 -1.03 -21.44
CA ASP A 293 -1.16 -1.02 -22.80
C ASP A 293 -0.68 -2.29 -23.52
N LEU A 294 -1.60 -3.23 -23.73
CA LEU A 294 -1.27 -4.52 -24.34
C LEU A 294 -1.13 -4.44 -25.85
N ARG A 295 -1.77 -3.46 -26.51
CA ARG A 295 -1.63 -3.25 -27.96
C ARG A 295 -0.28 -2.62 -28.28
N ALA A 296 0.11 -1.62 -27.49
CA ALA A 296 1.40 -0.93 -27.66
C ALA A 296 2.57 -1.68 -27.02
N ALA A 297 2.32 -2.75 -26.25
CA ALA A 297 3.29 -3.48 -25.45
C ALA A 297 4.11 -2.54 -24.54
N LYS A 298 3.42 -1.66 -23.81
CA LYS A 298 4.03 -0.63 -22.97
C LYS A 298 3.42 -0.59 -21.58
N ILE A 299 4.25 -0.35 -20.58
CA ILE A 299 3.82 0.05 -19.24
C ILE A 299 4.13 1.54 -19.09
N THR A 300 3.14 2.33 -18.72
CA THR A 300 3.31 3.76 -18.42
C THR A 300 3.03 3.98 -16.95
N CYS A 301 4.02 4.45 -16.21
CA CYS A 301 3.83 4.96 -14.86
C CYS A 301 3.78 6.49 -14.90
N HIS A 302 2.87 7.12 -14.16
CA HIS A 302 2.84 8.57 -14.05
C HIS A 302 2.39 9.05 -12.67
N VAL A 303 2.71 10.31 -12.36
CA VAL A 303 2.20 11.04 -11.20
C VAL A 303 1.82 12.45 -11.62
N ASP A 304 0.74 12.96 -11.05
CA ASP A 304 0.30 14.35 -11.24
C ASP A 304 0.78 15.20 -10.04
N VAL A 305 1.41 16.33 -10.34
CA VAL A 305 2.03 17.24 -9.36
C VAL A 305 1.41 18.63 -9.50
N GLU A 306 0.98 19.23 -8.39
CA GLU A 306 0.52 20.62 -8.40
C GLU A 306 1.67 21.58 -8.72
N ALA A 307 1.44 22.48 -9.67
CA ALA A 307 2.39 23.52 -10.00
C ALA A 307 2.46 24.57 -8.89
N PRO A 308 3.60 25.25 -8.69
CA PRO A 308 3.69 26.41 -7.81
C PRO A 308 2.60 27.45 -8.12
N ARG A 309 2.01 28.03 -7.07
CA ARG A 309 0.96 29.06 -7.24
C ARG A 309 1.53 30.45 -7.55
N GLU A 310 2.84 30.59 -7.46
CA GLU A 310 3.58 31.83 -7.69
C GLU A 310 4.57 31.70 -8.84
N GLY A 311 4.90 32.84 -9.45
CA GLY A 311 5.87 32.93 -10.54
C GLY A 311 5.27 32.70 -11.92
N ARG A 312 6.06 33.07 -12.94
CA ARG A 312 5.72 32.94 -14.36
C ARG A 312 5.64 31.45 -14.77
N PRO A 313 4.88 31.08 -15.82
CA PRO A 313 4.78 29.69 -16.28
C PRO A 313 6.13 28.97 -16.46
N THR A 314 7.12 29.63 -17.09
CA THR A 314 8.47 29.08 -17.27
C THR A 314 9.21 28.89 -15.95
N THR A 315 8.97 29.72 -14.94
CA THR A 315 9.53 29.55 -13.58
C THR A 315 8.96 28.29 -12.91
N ARG A 316 7.67 27.99 -13.13
CA ARG A 316 7.02 26.77 -12.62
C ARG A 316 7.57 25.51 -13.29
N VAL A 317 7.80 25.55 -14.61
CA VAL A 317 8.46 24.46 -15.33
C VAL A 317 9.88 24.25 -14.79
N ASN A 318 10.67 25.31 -14.63
CA ASN A 318 12.02 25.22 -14.06
C ASN A 318 12.03 24.69 -12.62
N TRP A 319 11.00 24.97 -11.81
CA TRP A 319 10.86 24.37 -10.49
C TRP A 319 10.74 22.84 -10.56
N LEU A 320 9.99 22.31 -11.54
CA LEU A 320 9.88 20.87 -11.74
C LEU A 320 11.20 20.27 -12.26
N ILE A 321 11.84 20.88 -13.27
CA ILE A 321 13.11 20.40 -13.83
C ILE A 321 14.19 20.25 -12.75
N ARG A 322 14.26 21.19 -11.79
CA ARG A 322 15.24 21.14 -10.69
C ARG A 322 15.06 19.93 -9.75
N GLN A 323 13.88 19.32 -9.72
CA GLN A 323 13.60 18.12 -8.94
C GLN A 323 13.86 16.83 -9.74
N LEU A 324 13.98 16.94 -11.06
CA LEU A 324 14.20 15.85 -12.00
C LEU A 324 15.63 15.86 -12.57
N LYS A 325 16.62 16.25 -11.76
CA LYS A 325 18.03 16.35 -12.22
C LYS A 325 18.61 15.00 -12.60
N ASP A 326 18.35 13.98 -11.79
CA ASP A 326 18.88 12.63 -11.97
C ASP A 326 17.89 11.69 -12.67
N ALA A 327 16.71 12.21 -13.04
CA ALA A 327 15.70 11.45 -13.76
C ALA A 327 16.14 11.20 -15.22
N PRO A 328 15.74 10.06 -15.83
CA PRO A 328 16.04 9.76 -17.23
C PRO A 328 15.54 10.83 -18.19
N GLU A 329 16.32 11.08 -19.24
CA GLU A 329 15.96 11.99 -20.32
C GLU A 329 14.69 11.60 -21.08
N THR A 330 14.29 10.33 -20.98
CA THR A 330 13.09 9.74 -21.58
C THR A 330 11.81 9.99 -20.77
N VAL A 331 11.91 10.59 -19.58
CA VAL A 331 10.73 11.03 -18.82
C VAL A 331 9.93 12.02 -19.65
N ARG A 332 8.64 11.76 -19.81
CA ARG A 332 7.70 12.67 -20.48
C ARG A 332 7.09 13.62 -19.45
N LEU A 333 7.11 14.90 -19.77
CA LEU A 333 6.46 15.95 -19.00
C LEU A 333 5.26 16.48 -19.78
N GLU A 334 4.13 16.64 -19.11
CA GLU A 334 2.94 17.28 -19.65
C GLU A 334 2.50 18.41 -18.71
N SER A 335 2.05 19.52 -19.27
CA SER A 335 1.65 20.71 -18.51
C SER A 335 0.19 21.06 -18.76
N TYR A 336 -0.61 21.18 -17.70
CA TYR A 336 -2.03 21.48 -17.78
C TYR A 336 -2.30 22.89 -17.24
N ALA A 337 -2.84 23.76 -18.09
CA ALA A 337 -3.21 25.12 -17.72
C ALA A 337 -4.55 25.18 -16.97
N LEU A 338 -4.72 26.19 -16.12
CA LEU A 338 -5.95 26.48 -15.39
C LEU A 338 -7.09 26.74 -16.39
N HIS A 339 -8.24 26.10 -16.16
CA HIS A 339 -9.44 26.19 -17.02
C HIS A 339 -9.27 25.74 -18.49
N ALA A 340 -8.15 25.12 -18.86
CA ALA A 340 -8.00 24.56 -20.19
C ALA A 340 -8.85 23.30 -20.36
N ARG A 341 -9.59 23.22 -21.47
CA ARG A 341 -10.29 22.01 -21.93
C ARG A 341 -9.49 21.47 -23.13
N GLY A 342 -8.62 20.49 -22.90
CA GLY A 342 -7.80 19.89 -23.97
C GLY A 342 -6.49 19.28 -23.48
N ALA A 343 -5.75 18.69 -24.41
CA ALA A 343 -4.39 18.18 -24.16
C ALA A 343 -3.45 19.35 -23.86
N GLY A 344 -2.66 19.22 -22.79
CA GLY A 344 -1.60 20.17 -22.47
C GLY A 344 -0.43 20.09 -23.46
N SER A 345 0.55 20.99 -23.32
CA SER A 345 1.87 20.78 -23.95
C SER A 345 2.57 19.57 -23.33
N ALA A 346 3.22 18.76 -24.15
CA ALA A 346 3.94 17.58 -23.72
C ALA A 346 5.27 17.43 -24.46
N GLU A 347 6.35 17.15 -23.73
CA GLU A 347 7.68 16.92 -24.32
C GLU A 347 8.54 15.98 -23.44
N LEU A 348 9.62 15.46 -24.01
CA LEU A 348 10.60 14.68 -23.25
C LEU A 348 11.51 15.58 -22.41
N LEU A 349 11.96 15.08 -21.26
CA LEU A 349 12.76 15.82 -20.29
C LEU A 349 14.04 16.39 -20.90
N ARG A 350 14.68 15.68 -21.86
CA ARG A 350 15.84 16.22 -22.61
C ARG A 350 15.53 17.55 -23.30
N VAL A 351 14.40 17.63 -24.00
CA VAL A 351 13.98 18.83 -24.74
C VAL A 351 13.60 19.94 -23.76
N VAL A 352 12.89 19.58 -22.70
CA VAL A 352 12.43 20.54 -21.68
C VAL A 352 13.60 21.14 -20.88
N ARG A 353 14.68 20.38 -20.66
CA ARG A 353 15.92 20.89 -20.03
C ARG A 353 16.62 21.93 -20.89
N GLU A 354 16.65 21.73 -22.21
CA GLU A 354 17.24 22.69 -23.16
C GLU A 354 16.34 23.92 -23.34
N ASN A 355 15.03 23.71 -23.45
CA ASN A 355 14.06 24.77 -23.67
C ASN A 355 12.79 24.57 -22.82
N PRO A 356 12.72 25.14 -21.60
CA PRO A 356 11.55 25.02 -20.73
C PRO A 356 10.26 25.64 -21.30
N ALA A 357 10.34 26.52 -22.30
CA ALA A 357 9.18 27.19 -22.87
C ALA A 357 8.29 26.26 -23.71
N VAL A 358 8.77 25.09 -24.13
CA VAL A 358 7.97 24.12 -24.90
C VAL A 358 6.75 23.60 -24.13
N LEU A 359 6.81 23.63 -22.79
CA LEU A 359 5.68 23.28 -21.91
C LEU A 359 4.78 24.48 -21.58
N VAL A 360 4.94 25.62 -22.25
CA VAL A 360 4.10 26.80 -22.05
C VAL A 360 3.37 27.07 -23.36
N SER A 361 2.17 26.50 -23.51
CA SER A 361 1.36 26.71 -24.72
C SER A 361 0.83 28.15 -24.82
N ASP A 362 0.46 28.75 -23.67
CA ASP A 362 -0.08 30.10 -23.57
C ASP A 362 0.53 30.80 -22.34
N PRO A 363 1.44 31.78 -22.53
CA PRO A 363 2.07 32.50 -21.43
C PRO A 363 1.11 33.30 -20.55
N ALA A 364 -0.10 33.61 -21.02
CA ALA A 364 -1.11 34.32 -20.26
C ALA A 364 -1.90 33.40 -19.31
N LYS A 365 -1.78 32.08 -19.47
CA LYS A 365 -2.48 31.10 -18.62
C LYS A 365 -1.54 30.51 -17.59
N ASP A 366 -2.06 30.41 -16.36
CA ASP A 366 -1.35 29.77 -15.27
C ASP A 366 -1.35 28.26 -15.42
N LEU A 367 -0.16 27.65 -15.27
CA LEU A 367 -0.02 26.21 -15.18
C LEU A 367 -0.52 25.75 -13.81
N ARG A 368 -1.42 24.77 -13.79
CA ARG A 368 -2.04 24.21 -12.58
C ARG A 368 -1.38 22.91 -12.14
N THR A 369 -1.13 22.02 -13.10
CA THR A 369 -0.69 20.65 -12.81
C THR A 369 0.32 20.22 -13.85
N PHE A 370 1.33 19.49 -13.43
CA PHE A 370 2.25 18.76 -14.29
C PHE A 370 1.99 17.27 -14.18
N ARG A 371 2.02 16.55 -15.30
CA ARG A 371 2.11 15.09 -15.30
C ARG A 371 3.52 14.70 -15.64
N VAL A 372 4.13 13.88 -14.79
CA VAL A 372 5.44 13.28 -15.02
C VAL A 372 5.22 11.81 -15.30
N ALA A 373 5.65 11.33 -16.47
CA ALA A 373 5.42 9.95 -16.90
C ALA A 373 6.71 9.29 -17.39
N LEU A 374 6.85 8.00 -17.09
CA LEU A 374 7.91 7.15 -17.63
C LEU A 374 7.27 5.94 -18.31
N ILE A 375 7.79 5.60 -19.48
CA ILE A 375 7.31 4.49 -20.31
C ILE A 375 8.41 3.43 -20.37
N SER A 376 8.04 2.19 -20.10
CA SER A 376 8.88 1.00 -20.27
C SER A 376 8.19 -0.02 -21.18
N ALA A 377 8.97 -0.96 -21.71
CA ALA A 377 8.44 -2.05 -22.52
C ALA A 377 7.71 -3.07 -21.64
N ALA A 378 6.57 -3.56 -22.11
CA ALA A 378 5.85 -4.65 -21.45
C ALA A 378 6.31 -6.00 -22.01
N GLY A 379 6.72 -6.90 -21.11
CA GLY A 379 6.92 -8.30 -21.43
C GLY A 379 5.61 -8.99 -21.81
N THR A 380 5.72 -10.10 -22.54
CA THR A 380 4.58 -10.81 -23.12
C THR A 380 4.31 -12.15 -22.45
N LYS A 381 5.32 -12.73 -21.80
CA LYS A 381 5.20 -14.04 -21.13
C LYS A 381 4.32 -13.91 -19.90
N ARG A 382 3.47 -14.93 -19.68
CA ARG A 382 2.51 -14.99 -18.55
C ARG A 382 3.19 -15.11 -17.18
N GLY A 383 4.34 -15.78 -17.16
CA GLY A 383 5.06 -16.16 -15.94
C GLY A 383 6.05 -15.10 -15.46
N ARG A 384 7.06 -15.53 -14.69
CA ARG A 384 8.21 -14.72 -14.24
C ARG A 384 9.45 -14.93 -15.12
N GLY A 385 10.43 -14.05 -14.99
CA GLY A 385 11.73 -14.06 -15.66
C GLY A 385 11.81 -13.14 -16.89
N ARG A 386 12.90 -13.26 -17.64
CA ARG A 386 13.20 -12.36 -18.78
C ARG A 386 12.06 -12.33 -19.81
N GLY A 387 11.50 -11.14 -20.02
CA GLY A 387 10.39 -10.88 -20.95
C GLY A 387 9.00 -11.19 -20.38
N ALA A 388 8.88 -11.37 -19.07
CA ALA A 388 7.62 -11.52 -18.34
C ALA A 388 6.85 -10.21 -18.21
N PHE A 389 5.53 -10.28 -18.36
CA PHE A 389 4.64 -9.15 -18.10
C PHE A 389 4.68 -8.73 -16.62
N ILE A 390 4.67 -9.71 -15.71
CA ILE A 390 4.68 -9.47 -14.26
C ILE A 390 5.91 -8.64 -13.85
N ASP A 391 7.11 -9.08 -14.25
CA ASP A 391 8.34 -8.37 -13.90
C ASP A 391 8.38 -6.97 -14.54
N SER A 392 7.87 -6.82 -15.77
CA SER A 392 7.83 -5.51 -16.44
C SER A 392 6.99 -4.49 -15.68
N VAL A 393 5.86 -4.90 -15.09
CA VAL A 393 5.02 -4.02 -14.27
C VAL A 393 5.72 -3.68 -12.95
N LEU A 394 6.30 -4.67 -12.29
CA LEU A 394 6.97 -4.49 -11.01
C LEU A 394 8.21 -3.60 -11.12
N ASP A 395 9.03 -3.82 -12.14
CA ASP A 395 10.22 -3.03 -12.42
C ASP A 395 9.83 -1.60 -12.84
N ALA A 396 8.79 -1.43 -13.67
CA ALA A 396 8.29 -0.10 -14.01
C ALA A 396 7.86 0.73 -12.79
N ILE A 397 7.19 0.10 -11.81
CA ILE A 397 6.77 0.75 -10.57
C ILE A 397 7.98 1.11 -9.70
N ASP A 398 8.91 0.16 -9.51
CA ASP A 398 10.12 0.36 -8.70
C ASP A 398 11.05 1.44 -9.31
N ASP A 399 11.27 1.39 -10.62
CA ASP A 399 12.09 2.36 -11.37
C ASP A 399 11.44 3.75 -11.36
N PHE A 400 10.14 3.84 -11.61
CA PHE A 400 9.46 5.13 -11.58
C PHE A 400 9.46 5.75 -10.17
N TYR A 401 9.30 4.93 -9.12
CA TYR A 401 9.40 5.45 -7.76
C TYR A 401 10.81 5.99 -7.46
N SER A 402 11.84 5.18 -7.73
CA SER A 402 13.23 5.50 -7.40
C SER A 402 13.82 6.63 -8.24
N GLN A 403 13.47 6.72 -9.51
CA GLN A 403 14.05 7.70 -10.42
C GLN A 403 13.25 9.01 -10.47
N VAL A 404 11.95 8.96 -10.16
CA VAL A 404 11.04 10.11 -10.28
C VAL A 404 10.40 10.47 -8.94
N ILE A 405 9.51 9.63 -8.39
CA ILE A 405 8.64 10.03 -7.27
C ILE A 405 9.42 10.46 -6.04
N GLN A 406 10.45 9.70 -5.64
CA GLN A 406 11.19 9.99 -4.40
C GLN A 406 11.92 11.35 -4.40
N ASN A 407 12.15 11.92 -5.59
CA ASN A 407 12.84 13.20 -5.77
C ASN A 407 11.88 14.39 -5.83
N LEU A 408 10.58 14.13 -6.00
CA LEU A 408 9.55 15.17 -6.09
C LEU A 408 9.09 15.62 -4.71
N LYS A 409 8.95 16.93 -4.53
CA LYS A 409 8.44 17.58 -3.33
C LYS A 409 7.22 18.43 -3.68
N PRO A 410 6.19 18.45 -2.82
CA PRO A 410 5.05 19.33 -3.04
C PRO A 410 5.51 20.79 -2.91
N TRP A 411 4.91 21.68 -3.71
CA TRP A 411 5.18 23.09 -3.54
C TRP A 411 4.58 23.58 -2.22
N MET A 412 5.37 24.35 -1.46
CA MET A 412 4.93 25.02 -0.24
C MET A 412 5.15 26.53 -0.39
N PRO A 413 4.18 27.37 0.04
CA PRO A 413 4.36 28.82 0.04
C PRO A 413 5.49 29.23 0.98
N ALA A 414 6.15 30.34 0.68
CA ALA A 414 7.16 30.90 1.57
C ALA A 414 6.51 31.32 2.91
N PRO A 415 7.16 31.07 4.06
CA PRO A 415 6.66 31.55 5.34
C PRO A 415 6.47 33.07 5.30
N PRO A 416 5.37 33.61 5.87
CA PRO A 416 5.18 35.04 6.02
C PRO A 416 6.38 35.66 6.73
N ARG A 417 6.96 36.71 6.15
CA ARG A 417 8.05 37.45 6.79
C ARG A 417 7.46 38.41 7.82
N LEU A 418 8.12 38.53 8.98
CA LEU A 418 7.85 39.65 9.89
C LEU A 418 8.12 40.94 9.13
N ARG A 419 7.21 41.92 9.24
CA ARG A 419 7.43 43.25 8.66
C ARG A 419 8.73 43.81 9.24
N SER A 420 9.64 44.23 8.39
CA SER A 420 10.81 45.01 8.83
C SER A 420 10.30 46.36 9.34
N ALA A 421 10.99 46.94 10.33
CA ALA A 421 10.64 48.26 10.88
C ALA A 421 10.59 49.38 9.81
N GLU A 422 11.27 49.16 8.68
CA GLU A 422 11.34 50.08 7.53
C GLU A 422 10.08 50.04 6.63
N GLU A 423 9.23 49.01 6.73
CA GLU A 423 7.95 48.92 6.01
C GLU A 423 6.75 49.44 6.83
N SER A 424 7.01 50.13 7.95
CA SER A 424 5.97 50.91 8.61
C SER A 424 5.64 52.12 7.74
N VAL A 425 4.58 52.01 6.96
CA VAL A 425 3.91 53.17 6.35
C VAL A 425 3.74 54.21 7.44
N ALA A 426 4.27 55.42 7.24
CA ALA A 426 4.17 56.52 8.19
C ALA A 426 2.71 56.69 8.60
N VAL A 427 2.38 56.23 9.80
CA VAL A 427 1.08 56.43 10.41
C VAL A 427 1.01 57.93 10.70
N GLU A 428 0.04 58.64 10.11
CA GLU A 428 -0.25 60.02 10.49
C GLU A 428 -0.30 60.13 12.02
N PRO A 429 0.27 61.19 12.62
CA PRO A 429 0.33 61.30 14.07
C PRO A 429 -1.08 61.18 14.65
N VAL A 430 -1.30 60.10 15.39
CA VAL A 430 -2.54 59.83 16.09
C VAL A 430 -2.79 61.01 17.06
N PRO A 431 -3.98 61.65 17.05
CA PRO A 431 -4.29 62.71 18.00
C PRO A 431 -4.07 62.23 19.44
N PRO A 432 -3.57 63.09 20.36
CA PRO A 432 -3.20 62.71 21.73
C PRO A 432 -4.35 62.12 22.58
N ALA A 433 -5.58 62.10 22.06
CA ALA A 433 -6.75 61.49 22.68
C ALA A 433 -6.80 59.94 22.58
N LEU A 434 -5.89 59.30 21.84
CA LEU A 434 -5.83 57.83 21.68
C LEU A 434 -4.52 57.22 22.20
N VAL A 435 -3.79 57.94 23.05
CA VAL A 435 -2.69 57.33 23.81
C VAL A 435 -3.32 56.48 24.90
N SER A 436 -3.05 55.17 24.89
CA SER A 436 -3.52 54.24 25.92
C SER A 436 -3.10 54.74 27.31
N THR A 437 -4.04 55.22 28.12
CA THR A 437 -3.82 55.63 29.52
C THR A 437 -3.83 54.43 30.47
N ALA A 438 -3.24 53.30 30.05
CA ALA A 438 -2.96 52.22 30.97
C ALA A 438 -1.76 52.64 31.82
N LEU A 439 -2.04 53.35 32.91
CA LEU A 439 -1.13 53.45 34.05
C LEU A 439 -0.83 52.02 34.50
N SER A 440 0.34 51.52 34.12
CA SER A 440 0.88 50.26 34.61
C SER A 440 1.05 50.39 36.12
N SER A 441 0.45 49.49 36.88
CA SER A 441 0.47 49.48 38.36
C SER A 441 1.81 49.02 38.95
N GLN A 442 2.93 49.30 38.27
CA GLN A 442 4.28 48.91 38.68
C GLN A 442 5.32 50.04 38.58
N ASP A 443 4.88 51.30 38.67
CA ASP A 443 5.83 52.39 38.90
C ASP A 443 5.95 52.64 40.41
N ASP A 444 7.08 52.21 40.98
CA ASP A 444 7.49 52.52 42.34
C ASP A 444 7.51 54.05 42.56
N PRO A 445 7.13 54.55 43.75
CA PRO A 445 7.11 55.98 44.01
C PRO A 445 8.52 56.57 43.85
N VAL A 446 8.63 57.53 42.92
CA VAL A 446 9.82 58.36 42.70
C VAL A 446 10.30 58.92 44.05
N PRO A 447 11.54 58.66 44.48
CA PRO A 447 12.03 59.17 45.75
C PRO A 447 12.15 60.69 45.69
N ALA A 448 11.60 61.35 46.70
CA ALA A 448 11.63 62.80 46.85
C ALA A 448 13.07 63.35 46.78
N PRO A 449 13.29 64.50 46.12
CA PRO A 449 14.62 65.10 46.03
C PRO A 449 15.13 65.53 47.41
N ARG A 450 16.34 65.09 47.77
CA ARG A 450 17.04 65.51 48.99
C ARG A 450 17.35 67.01 48.92
N PRO A 451 17.20 67.76 50.02
CA PRO A 451 17.52 69.19 50.04
C PRO A 451 19.03 69.44 49.85
N SER A 452 19.35 70.39 48.97
CA SER A 452 20.71 70.82 48.66
C SER A 452 21.47 71.35 49.88
N PRO A 453 22.76 71.04 50.04
CA PRO A 453 23.58 71.70 51.04
C PRO A 453 23.85 73.15 50.62
N ALA A 454 23.60 74.06 51.55
CA ALA A 454 23.94 75.47 51.44
C ALA A 454 25.46 75.63 51.37
N THR A 455 25.93 76.42 50.41
CA THR A 455 27.26 77.04 50.45
C THR A 455 27.05 78.55 50.47
N MET A 456 27.41 79.15 51.61
CA MET A 456 27.55 80.58 51.82
C MET A 456 28.94 81.04 51.34
N SER A 457 28.95 82.29 50.85
CA SER A 457 30.09 83.18 50.56
C SER A 457 30.85 82.96 49.27
#